data_AF-X0CYP0-F1
#
_entry.id   AF-X0CYP0-F1
#
_cell.length_a   1.000
_cell.length_b   1.000
_cell.length_c   1.000
_cell.angle_alpha   90.00
_cell.angle_beta   90.00
_cell.angle_gamma   90.00
#
_symmetry.space_group_name_H-M   'P 1'
#
loop_
_entity.id
_entity.type
_entity.pdbx_description
1 polymer ?
#
loop_
_entity_poly.entity_id
_entity_poly.type
_entity_poly.pdbx_seq_one_letter_code
_entity_poly.pdbx_strand_id
1 'polypeptide(L)'
;MTEESRVPEFLAQLVAKRIKDKFGYQGASNDRLYQADYDHVTSENPTCNECDKSHIIHRIYRDDNDPYFHYGIIASGSAAVKEGKTRQRLSEEYGALCFETEAAGLYDFPCLIIHGIYDYADSHMSNLWQEYAAATAAAFAKELLLFVAPGRVRREKTTFYEVASSK
;
A
#
# COMPACT_ATOMS: atom_id res chain seq x y z
N MET A 1 2.43 -11.65 16.72
CA MET A 1 3.09 -10.51 17.37
C MET A 1 2.22 -10.13 18.55
N THR A 2 2.72 -10.26 19.77
CA THR A 2 1.96 -10.00 21.03
C THR A 2 2.51 -8.81 21.81
N GLU A 3 3.52 -8.12 21.26
CA GLU A 3 4.02 -6.83 21.75
C GLU A 3 3.59 -5.75 20.74
N GLU A 4 3.47 -4.51 21.22
CA GLU A 4 3.22 -3.34 20.36
C GLU A 4 4.31 -3.25 19.28
N SER A 5 3.90 -2.90 18.06
CA SER A 5 4.85 -2.79 16.93
C SER A 5 5.84 -1.66 17.15
N ARG A 6 7.09 -1.90 16.77
CA ARG A 6 8.20 -0.93 16.76
C ARG A 6 8.30 -0.16 15.45
N VAL A 7 7.39 -0.37 14.50
CA VAL A 7 7.35 0.39 13.24
C VAL A 7 7.23 1.90 13.49
N PRO A 8 6.35 2.41 14.38
CA PRO A 8 6.31 3.84 14.70
C PRO A 8 7.66 4.37 15.22
N GLU A 9 8.35 3.59 16.07
CA GLU A 9 9.70 3.92 16.58
C GLU A 9 10.70 4.06 15.42
N PHE A 10 10.70 3.11 14.48
CA PHE A 10 11.60 3.14 13.32
C PHE A 10 11.32 4.30 12.38
N LEU A 11 10.05 4.63 12.15
CA LEU A 11 9.65 5.79 11.35
C LEU A 11 10.09 7.10 12.02
N ALA A 12 9.84 7.25 13.33
CA ALA A 12 10.29 8.41 14.10
C ALA A 12 11.81 8.62 14.02
N GLN A 13 12.58 7.53 14.06
CA GLN A 13 14.04 7.57 13.89
C GLN A 13 14.48 8.03 12.49
N LEU A 14 13.76 7.63 11.44
CA LEU A 14 14.05 8.07 10.06
C LEU A 14 13.83 9.58 9.91
N VAL A 15 12.71 10.08 10.41
CA VAL A 15 12.37 11.51 10.42
C VAL A 15 13.40 12.31 11.25
N ALA A 16 13.72 11.84 12.45
CA ALA A 16 14.68 12.51 13.34
C ALA A 16 16.10 12.60 12.77
N LYS A 17 16.50 11.63 11.95
CA LYS A 17 17.81 11.63 11.27
C LYS A 17 17.92 12.64 10.12
N ARG A 18 16.89 13.47 9.89
CA ARG A 18 16.81 14.45 8.77
C ARG A 18 17.01 13.83 7.40
N ILE A 19 16.79 12.52 7.27
CA ILE A 19 16.61 11.91 5.96
C ILE A 19 15.23 12.39 5.54
N LYS A 20 15.11 13.57 4.89
CA LYS A 20 13.91 14.23 4.33
C LYS A 20 12.58 14.11 5.13
N ASP A 21 11.92 15.24 5.40
CA ASP A 21 10.55 15.33 5.97
C ASP A 21 9.47 14.48 5.24
N LYS A 22 9.80 13.96 4.06
CA LYS A 22 8.98 13.12 3.20
C LYS A 22 8.66 11.72 3.73
N PHE A 23 9.42 11.19 4.69
CA PHE A 23 9.10 9.87 5.29
C PHE A 23 8.15 9.95 6.49
N GLY A 24 7.65 11.14 6.82
CA GLY A 24 6.63 11.33 7.85
C GLY A 24 5.22 11.06 7.34
N TYR A 25 4.27 10.92 8.26
CA TYR A 25 2.85 10.82 7.93
C TYR A 25 2.38 12.07 7.18
N GLN A 26 1.67 11.88 6.07
CA GLN A 26 1.29 12.98 5.16
C GLN A 26 0.01 13.72 5.57
N GLY A 27 -0.64 13.30 6.66
CA GLY A 27 -1.82 13.97 7.21
C GLY A 27 -3.16 13.48 6.64
N ALA A 28 -4.17 13.41 7.51
CA ALA A 28 -5.50 12.89 7.15
C ALA A 28 -6.19 13.69 6.04
N SER A 29 -5.89 14.99 5.89
CA SER A 29 -6.44 15.84 4.82
C SER A 29 -5.95 15.45 3.42
N ASN A 30 -4.85 14.70 3.33
CA ASN A 30 -4.27 14.19 2.10
C ASN A 30 -4.64 12.73 1.84
N ASP A 31 -5.38 12.10 2.76
CA ASP A 31 -5.86 10.73 2.65
C ASP A 31 -7.28 10.68 2.04
N ARG A 32 -7.35 10.80 0.70
CA ARG A 32 -8.61 10.98 -0.04
C ARG A 32 -8.88 9.79 -0.95
N LEU A 33 -9.90 9.02 -0.61
CA LEU A 33 -10.45 7.97 -1.47
C LEU A 33 -11.72 8.52 -2.15
N TYR A 34 -11.74 8.52 -3.48
CA TYR A 34 -12.93 8.90 -4.26
C TYR A 34 -13.82 7.70 -4.56
N GLN A 35 -15.11 7.96 -4.81
CA GLN A 35 -16.05 6.99 -5.35
C GLN A 35 -15.49 6.37 -6.64
N ALA A 36 -15.74 5.08 -6.83
CA ALA A 36 -15.12 4.32 -7.92
C ALA A 36 -15.52 4.81 -9.32
N ASP A 37 -16.70 5.44 -9.45
CA ASP A 37 -17.25 5.95 -10.69
C ASP A 37 -16.96 7.44 -10.93
N TYR A 38 -16.26 8.09 -10.00
CA TYR A 38 -15.78 9.45 -10.16
C TYR A 38 -14.33 9.42 -10.65
N ASP A 39 -14.09 10.00 -11.82
CA ASP A 39 -12.76 10.13 -12.39
C ASP A 39 -12.17 11.53 -12.18
N HIS A 40 -10.84 11.59 -12.13
CA HIS A 40 -10.11 12.84 -12.02
C HIS A 40 -10.45 13.79 -13.19
N VAL A 41 -10.79 15.04 -12.86
CA VAL A 41 -11.35 16.03 -13.80
C VAL A 41 -10.40 16.35 -14.97
N THR A 42 -9.10 16.36 -14.71
CA THR A 42 -8.08 16.68 -15.73
C THR A 42 -6.96 15.65 -15.68
N SER A 43 -6.67 14.99 -16.80
CA SER A 43 -5.52 14.07 -16.91
C SER A 43 -4.16 14.77 -16.85
N GLU A 44 -4.12 16.10 -17.07
CA GLU A 44 -2.90 16.90 -17.19
C GLU A 44 -2.41 17.51 -15.87
N ASN A 45 -3.27 17.63 -14.85
CA ASN A 45 -2.90 18.13 -13.53
C ASN A 45 -2.96 16.98 -12.51
N PRO A 46 -1.84 16.60 -11.86
CA PRO A 46 -1.82 15.51 -10.89
C PRO A 46 -2.40 15.90 -9.51
N THR A 47 -3.05 17.06 -9.39
CA THR A 47 -3.61 17.53 -8.13
C THR A 47 -5.14 17.47 -8.14
N CYS A 48 -5.72 16.87 -7.10
CA CYS A 48 -7.17 16.80 -6.93
C CYS A 48 -7.78 18.10 -6.37
N ASN A 49 -7.21 19.26 -6.73
CA ASN A 49 -7.68 20.57 -6.26
C ASN A 49 -8.98 20.98 -6.93
N GLU A 50 -9.17 20.58 -8.18
CA GLU A 50 -10.36 20.85 -9.00
C GLU A 50 -11.40 19.70 -8.93
N CYS A 51 -11.05 18.60 -8.28
CA CYS A 51 -11.97 17.49 -8.08
C CYS A 51 -13.05 17.86 -7.06
N ASP A 52 -14.29 17.45 -7.35
CA ASP A 52 -15.42 17.64 -6.46
C ASP A 52 -15.26 16.74 -5.23
N LYS A 53 -15.08 17.38 -4.08
CA LYS A 53 -14.89 16.71 -2.79
C LYS A 53 -16.15 16.00 -2.31
N SER A 54 -17.32 16.24 -2.91
CA SER A 54 -18.56 15.52 -2.61
C SER A 54 -18.47 14.03 -2.94
N HIS A 55 -17.59 13.66 -3.88
CA HIS A 55 -17.31 12.27 -4.27
C HIS A 55 -16.27 11.58 -3.37
N ILE A 56 -15.73 12.25 -2.35
CA ILE A 56 -14.82 11.61 -1.38
C ILE A 56 -15.64 10.70 -0.46
N ILE A 57 -15.20 9.44 -0.35
CA ILE A 57 -15.81 8.47 0.56
C ILE A 57 -15.50 8.87 2.00
N HIS A 58 -16.54 9.09 2.80
CA HIS A 58 -16.40 9.32 4.22
C HIS A 58 -15.98 8.02 4.93
N ARG A 59 -14.89 8.09 5.70
CA ARG A 59 -14.32 6.96 6.44
C ARG A 59 -14.19 7.34 7.91
N ILE A 60 -14.27 6.32 8.77
CA ILE A 60 -14.11 6.49 10.22
C ILE A 60 -12.72 7.08 10.49
N TYR A 61 -12.65 8.09 11.37
CA TYR A 61 -11.37 8.64 11.80
C TYR A 61 -10.54 7.57 12.50
N ARG A 62 -9.24 7.56 12.25
CA ARG A 62 -8.31 6.69 12.97
C ARG A 62 -8.12 7.22 14.39
N ASP A 63 -7.90 6.30 15.32
CA ASP A 63 -7.61 6.62 16.72
C ASP A 63 -6.21 7.25 16.87
N ASP A 64 -5.29 6.90 15.97
CA ASP A 64 -3.91 7.40 15.91
C ASP A 64 -3.44 7.59 14.44
N ASN A 65 -2.18 8.04 14.29
CA ASN A 65 -1.53 8.22 12.99
C ASN A 65 -0.51 7.10 12.67
N ASP A 66 -0.48 6.04 13.49
CA ASP A 66 0.48 4.96 13.32
C ASP A 66 0.09 4.08 12.10
N PRO A 67 1.07 3.40 11.48
CA PRO A 67 0.76 2.46 10.42
C PRO A 67 -0.09 1.28 10.89
N TYR A 68 -1.10 0.93 10.10
CA TYR A 68 -1.89 -0.29 10.26
C TYR A 68 -1.42 -1.35 9.26
N PHE A 69 -1.35 -2.61 9.70
CA PHE A 69 -0.97 -3.73 8.87
C PHE A 69 -2.18 -4.54 8.44
N HIS A 70 -2.32 -4.73 7.14
CA HIS A 70 -3.35 -5.57 6.55
C HIS A 70 -2.72 -6.85 6.01
N TYR A 71 -3.37 -7.98 6.27
CA TYR A 71 -2.97 -9.28 5.74
C TYR A 71 -4.05 -9.74 4.76
N GLY A 72 -3.66 -9.99 3.50
CA GLY A 72 -4.58 -10.43 2.48
C GLY A 72 -3.95 -10.45 1.09
N ILE A 73 -4.80 -10.48 0.07
CA ILE A 73 -4.37 -10.65 -1.31
C ILE A 73 -3.85 -9.33 -1.86
N ILE A 74 -2.66 -9.40 -2.47
CA ILE A 74 -2.06 -8.33 -3.26
C ILE A 74 -2.21 -8.73 -4.73
N ALA A 75 -2.99 -7.98 -5.50
CA ALA A 75 -3.15 -8.22 -6.93
C ALA A 75 -1.94 -7.65 -7.68
N SER A 76 -1.23 -8.51 -8.39
CA SER A 76 -0.02 -8.18 -9.12
C SER A 76 -0.26 -8.18 -10.63
N GLY A 77 0.18 -7.15 -11.34
CA GLY A 77 -0.01 -7.03 -12.79
C GLY A 77 1.12 -6.29 -13.51
N SER A 78 1.12 -6.32 -14.84
CA SER A 78 2.15 -5.64 -15.65
C SER A 78 1.97 -4.13 -15.78
N ALA A 79 0.85 -3.59 -15.31
CA ALA A 79 0.52 -2.17 -15.39
C ALA A 79 -0.25 -1.72 -14.14
N ALA A 80 -0.02 -0.47 -13.73
CA ALA A 80 -0.72 0.12 -12.61
C ALA A 80 -2.22 0.27 -12.91
N VAL A 81 -3.06 -0.03 -11.93
CA VAL A 81 -4.49 0.23 -11.97
C VAL A 81 -4.73 1.72 -11.72
N LYS A 82 -5.38 2.40 -12.68
CA LYS A 82 -5.56 3.87 -12.67
C LYS A 82 -7.03 4.31 -12.78
N GLU A 83 -7.95 3.36 -12.58
CA GLU A 83 -9.39 3.60 -12.74
C GLU A 83 -10.12 2.99 -11.54
N GLY A 84 -10.93 3.81 -10.86
CA GLY A 84 -11.65 3.39 -9.66
C GLY A 84 -12.59 2.20 -9.90
N LYS A 85 -13.25 2.15 -11.07
CA LYS A 85 -14.09 1.02 -11.48
C LYS A 85 -13.28 -0.27 -11.66
N THR A 86 -12.10 -0.18 -12.28
CA THR A 86 -11.21 -1.34 -12.46
C THR A 86 -10.71 -1.85 -11.11
N ARG A 87 -10.28 -0.95 -10.21
CA ARG A 87 -9.95 -1.30 -8.82
C ARG A 87 -11.10 -2.02 -8.13
N GLN A 88 -12.31 -1.47 -8.17
CA GLN A 88 -13.46 -2.05 -7.50
C GLN A 88 -13.76 -3.46 -8.05
N ARG A 89 -13.82 -3.61 -9.38
CA ARG A 89 -14.03 -4.91 -10.02
C ARG A 89 -12.99 -5.94 -9.58
N LEU A 90 -11.70 -5.60 -9.62
CA LEU A 90 -10.63 -6.53 -9.24
C LEU A 90 -10.65 -6.85 -7.74
N SER A 91 -11.00 -5.90 -6.88
CA SER A 91 -11.16 -6.12 -5.45
C SER A 91 -12.31 -7.08 -5.14
N GLU A 92 -13.45 -6.92 -5.82
CA GLU A 92 -14.62 -7.81 -5.69
C GLU A 92 -14.35 -9.20 -6.27
N GLU A 93 -13.68 -9.28 -7.42
CA GLU A 93 -13.40 -10.53 -8.14
C GLU A 93 -12.36 -11.40 -7.45
N TYR A 94 -11.29 -10.80 -6.91
CA TYR A 94 -10.15 -11.52 -6.34
C TYR A 94 -10.01 -11.37 -4.82
N GLY A 95 -10.87 -10.59 -4.16
CA GLY A 95 -10.68 -10.23 -2.76
C GLY A 95 -9.40 -9.42 -2.51
N ALA A 96 -8.90 -8.74 -3.55
CA ALA A 96 -7.64 -8.00 -3.49
C ALA A 96 -7.78 -6.77 -2.59
N LEU A 97 -6.81 -6.62 -1.67
CA LEU A 97 -6.72 -5.49 -0.76
C LEU A 97 -5.87 -4.35 -1.32
N CYS A 98 -4.87 -4.67 -2.16
CA CYS A 98 -4.07 -3.68 -2.86
C CYS A 98 -3.55 -4.21 -4.21
N PHE A 99 -2.97 -3.30 -4.99
CA PHE A 99 -2.52 -3.52 -6.36
C PHE A 99 -1.07 -3.06 -6.50
N GLU A 100 -0.24 -3.86 -7.18
CA GLU A 100 1.16 -3.53 -7.42
C GLU A 100 1.63 -4.11 -8.77
N THR A 101 2.86 -3.77 -9.17
CA THR A 101 3.38 -4.12 -10.51
C THR A 101 4.73 -4.84 -10.51
N GLU A 102 5.33 -5.00 -9.35
CA GLU A 102 6.74 -5.38 -9.19
C GLU A 102 6.90 -6.87 -8.89
N ALA A 103 5.92 -7.47 -8.20
CA ALA A 103 5.93 -8.88 -7.84
C ALA A 103 5.42 -9.79 -8.95
N ALA A 104 4.98 -9.24 -10.08
CA ALA A 104 4.51 -9.98 -11.23
C ALA A 104 5.67 -10.80 -11.80
N GLY A 105 5.74 -12.09 -11.44
CA GLY A 105 6.86 -12.97 -11.80
C GLY A 105 7.56 -13.63 -10.63
N LEU A 106 7.29 -13.22 -9.39
CA LEU A 106 7.89 -13.80 -8.19
C LEU A 106 7.11 -15.03 -7.70
N TYR A 107 7.22 -16.16 -8.40
CA TYR A 107 6.43 -17.36 -8.11
C TYR A 107 7.24 -18.65 -7.84
N ASP A 108 8.58 -18.63 -7.95
CA ASP A 108 9.40 -19.84 -7.88
C ASP A 108 10.25 -19.98 -6.60
N PHE A 109 9.91 -19.26 -5.53
CA PHE A 109 10.58 -19.39 -4.23
C PHE A 109 9.70 -18.96 -3.06
N PRO A 110 9.97 -19.42 -1.82
CA PRO A 110 9.26 -18.93 -0.65
C PRO A 110 9.53 -17.43 -0.48
N CYS A 111 8.51 -16.61 -0.70
CA CYS A 111 8.59 -15.16 -0.61
C CYS A 111 7.42 -14.60 0.21
N LEU A 112 7.65 -13.43 0.79
CA LEU A 112 6.62 -12.62 1.41
C LEU A 112 6.69 -11.23 0.79
N ILE A 113 5.56 -10.73 0.31
CA ILE A 113 5.46 -9.39 -0.24
C ILE A 113 5.00 -8.46 0.86
N ILE A 114 5.72 -7.35 1.05
CA ILE A 114 5.37 -6.26 1.96
C ILE A 114 5.19 -5.04 1.07
N HIS A 115 3.97 -4.52 0.99
CA HIS A 115 3.66 -3.36 0.15
C HIS A 115 3.18 -2.21 1.03
N GLY A 116 3.79 -1.03 0.84
CA GLY A 116 3.34 0.21 1.46
C GLY A 116 2.30 0.88 0.55
N ILE A 117 1.16 1.29 1.11
CA ILE A 117 0.09 1.92 0.34
C ILE A 117 0.41 3.40 0.10
N TYR A 118 0.48 3.81 -1.16
CA TYR A 118 0.78 5.20 -1.55
C TYR A 118 -0.32 5.87 -2.40
N ASP A 119 -1.28 5.10 -2.91
CA ASP A 119 -2.46 5.64 -3.60
C ASP A 119 -3.66 4.68 -3.47
N TYR A 120 -4.76 5.05 -4.11
CA TYR A 120 -6.01 4.30 -4.12
C TYR A 120 -6.27 3.53 -5.41
N ALA A 121 -5.26 3.31 -6.27
CA ALA A 121 -5.40 2.60 -7.54
C ALA A 121 -6.54 3.14 -8.41
N ASP A 122 -6.69 4.46 -8.46
CA ASP A 122 -7.68 5.17 -9.27
C ASP A 122 -7.03 6.34 -10.00
N SER A 123 -7.84 7.17 -10.65
CA SER A 123 -7.34 8.28 -11.47
C SER A 123 -6.81 9.46 -10.64
N HIS A 124 -6.93 9.44 -9.31
CA HIS A 124 -6.53 10.50 -8.37
C HIS A 124 -5.13 10.27 -7.77
N MET A 125 -4.22 9.63 -8.52
CA MET A 125 -2.89 9.28 -8.05
C MET A 125 -2.08 10.51 -7.61
N SER A 126 -1.40 10.40 -6.46
CA SER A 126 -0.51 11.43 -5.93
C SER A 126 0.79 10.80 -5.47
N ASN A 127 1.92 11.43 -5.81
CA ASN A 127 3.24 10.97 -5.37
C ASN A 127 3.54 11.33 -3.90
N LEU A 128 2.64 12.03 -3.21
CA LEU A 128 2.86 12.55 -1.87
C LEU A 128 3.15 11.45 -0.82
N TRP A 129 2.48 10.31 -0.95
CA TRP A 129 2.58 9.22 0.01
C TRP A 129 3.70 8.24 -0.31
N GLN A 130 4.34 8.35 -1.47
CA GLN A 130 5.28 7.34 -1.98
C GLN A 130 6.47 7.14 -1.03
N GLU A 131 7.10 8.22 -0.56
CA GLU A 131 8.20 8.12 0.38
C GLU A 131 7.75 7.56 1.74
N TYR A 132 6.64 8.04 2.30
CA TYR A 132 6.08 7.51 3.56
C TYR A 132 5.74 6.02 3.49
N ALA A 133 5.10 5.60 2.40
CA ALA A 133 4.72 4.22 2.15
C ALA A 133 5.96 3.31 2.06
N ALA A 134 6.98 3.74 1.33
CA ALA A 134 8.25 3.01 1.22
C ALA A 134 8.96 2.88 2.58
N ALA A 135 9.01 3.96 3.36
CA ALA A 135 9.59 3.93 4.71
C ALA A 135 8.80 3.00 5.65
N THR A 136 7.48 3.01 5.57
CA THR A 136 6.61 2.15 6.37
C THR A 136 6.82 0.67 6.03
N ALA A 137 6.86 0.32 4.74
CA ALA A 137 7.16 -1.04 4.29
C ALA A 137 8.55 -1.50 4.74
N ALA A 138 9.56 -0.64 4.62
CA ALA A 138 10.93 -0.94 5.07
C ALA A 138 11.02 -1.10 6.59
N ALA A 139 10.31 -0.28 7.36
CA ALA A 139 10.25 -0.36 8.82
C ALA A 139 9.58 -1.67 9.26
N PHE A 140 8.47 -2.06 8.62
CA PHE A 140 7.81 -3.34 8.88
C PHE A 140 8.71 -4.52 8.50
N ALA A 141 9.37 -4.47 7.34
CA ALA A 141 10.32 -5.50 6.92
C ALA A 141 11.48 -5.64 7.93
N LYS A 142 12.01 -4.53 8.42
CA LYS A 142 13.04 -4.53 9.48
C LYS A 142 12.53 -5.21 10.75
N GLU A 143 11.33 -4.84 11.21
CA GLU A 143 10.72 -5.48 12.37
C GLU A 143 10.59 -7.00 12.16
N LEU A 144 10.02 -7.41 11.03
CA LEU A 144 9.83 -8.81 10.70
C LEU A 144 11.16 -9.58 10.70
N LEU A 145 12.22 -9.03 10.10
CA LEU A 145 13.54 -9.66 10.05
C LEU A 145 14.20 -9.79 11.42
N LEU A 146 13.86 -8.93 12.40
CA LEU A 146 14.32 -9.08 13.78
C LEU A 146 13.63 -10.25 14.50
N PHE A 147 12.42 -10.61 14.08
CA PHE A 147 11.67 -11.75 14.63
C PHE A 147 11.95 -13.08 13.90
N VAL A 148 12.20 -13.04 12.58
CA VAL A 148 12.36 -14.24 11.76
C VAL A 148 13.79 -14.76 11.82
N ALA A 149 14.00 -15.86 12.54
CA ALA A 149 15.30 -16.54 12.57
C ALA A 149 15.66 -17.12 11.17
N PRO A 150 16.90 -16.92 10.66
CA PRO A 150 17.30 -17.40 9.33
C PRO A 150 17.10 -18.92 9.12
N GLY A 151 17.27 -19.72 10.18
CA GLY A 151 17.07 -21.17 10.14
C GLY A 151 15.61 -21.60 9.96
N ARG A 152 14.63 -20.73 10.24
CA ARG A 152 13.20 -20.99 9.98
C ARG A 152 12.88 -20.80 8.49
N VAL A 153 13.38 -19.73 7.88
CA VAL A 153 13.15 -19.41 6.45
C VAL A 153 13.56 -20.57 5.54
N ARG A 154 14.70 -21.22 5.83
CA ARG A 154 15.20 -22.36 5.04
C ARG A 154 14.28 -23.59 5.04
N ARG A 155 13.31 -23.65 5.95
CA ARG A 155 12.36 -24.76 6.07
C ARG A 155 10.98 -24.43 5.52
N GLU A 156 10.77 -23.18 5.09
CA GLU A 156 9.50 -22.77 4.48
C GLU A 156 9.33 -23.40 3.10
N LYS A 157 8.10 -23.79 2.79
CA LYS A 157 7.75 -24.34 1.48
C LYS A 157 7.22 -23.21 0.60
N THR A 158 7.52 -23.27 -0.70
CA THR A 158 6.86 -22.42 -1.67
C THR A 158 5.37 -22.73 -1.64
N THR A 159 4.55 -21.70 -1.41
CA THR A 159 3.10 -21.79 -1.55
C THR A 159 2.75 -21.34 -2.95
N PHE A 160 1.92 -22.11 -3.65
CA PHE A 160 1.44 -21.75 -4.98
C PHE A 160 0.30 -20.74 -4.81
N TYR A 161 0.45 -19.56 -5.40
CA TYR A 161 -0.62 -18.57 -5.50
C TYR A 161 -1.60 -18.95 -6.62
N GLU A 162 -2.85 -18.55 -6.50
CA GLU A 162 -3.79 -18.62 -7.62
C GLU A 162 -3.35 -17.64 -8.71
N VAL A 163 -2.82 -18.18 -9.80
CA VAL A 163 -2.58 -17.40 -11.02
C VAL A 163 -3.92 -17.27 -11.74
N ALA A 164 -4.64 -16.19 -11.47
CA ALA A 164 -5.76 -15.79 -12.30
C ALA A 164 -5.20 -15.27 -13.63
N SER A 165 -5.18 -16.11 -14.66
CA SER A 165 -4.82 -15.68 -16.01
C SER A 165 -6.02 -14.98 -16.64
N SER A 166 -5.87 -13.69 -16.99
CA SER A 166 -6.79 -13.02 -17.91
C SER A 166 -6.72 -13.76 -19.24
N LYS A 167 -7.83 -14.40 -19.64
CA LYS A 167 -8.04 -14.81 -21.03
C LYS A 167 -8.21 -13.59 -21.93
#